data_AF-A0A2E2JAE6-F1
#
_entry.id   AF-A0A2E2JAE6-F1
#
_cell.length_a   1.000
_cell.length_b   1.000
_cell.length_c   1.000
_cell.angle_alpha   90.00
_cell.angle_beta   90.00
_cell.angle_gamma   90.00
#
_symmetry.space_group_name_H-M   'P 1'
#
loop_
_entity.id
_entity.type
_entity.pdbx_description
1 polymer ?
#
loop_
_entity_poly.entity_id
_entity_poly.type
_entity_poly.pdbx_seq_one_letter_code
_entity_poly.pdbx_strand_id
1 'polypeptide(L)' 'MARHSDQIVRRARLIYARGYTQQETRQHLADEGIEVDRYTLSGWLHWHSRVDAGGALREGVAA' A
#
# COMPACT_ATOMS: atom_id res chain seq x y z
N MET A 1 -17.83 9.10 -1.79
CA MET A 1 -16.78 8.06 -1.91
C MET A 1 -16.10 7.93 -0.56
N ALA A 2 -16.35 6.84 0.17
CA ALA A 2 -15.70 6.59 1.46
C ALA A 2 -14.22 6.31 1.19
N ARG A 3 -13.36 7.24 1.62
CA ARG A 3 -11.91 7.09 1.51
C ARG A 3 -11.51 5.97 2.47
N HIS A 4 -10.91 4.89 1.97
CA HIS A 4 -10.35 3.87 2.86
C HIS A 4 -9.35 4.53 3.80
N SER A 5 -9.41 4.19 5.09
CA SER A 5 -8.52 4.76 6.10
C SER A 5 -7.06 4.54 5.69
N ASP A 6 -6.19 5.53 5.90
CA ASP A 6 -4.76 5.45 5.60
C ASP A 6 -4.09 4.24 6.28
N GLN A 7 -4.68 3.76 7.38
CA GLN A 7 -4.28 2.54 8.07
C GLN A 7 -4.38 1.29 7.18
N ILE A 8 -5.45 1.16 6.39
CA ILE A 8 -5.68 0.01 5.49
C ILE A 8 -4.66 0.04 4.34
N VAL A 9 -4.39 1.23 3.80
CA VAL A 9 -3.38 1.43 2.75
C VAL A 9 -1.99 1.04 3.24
N ARG A 10 -1.61 1.48 4.46
CA ARG A 10 -0.35 1.07 5.10
C ARG A 10 -0.29 -0.43 5.34
N ARG A 11 -1.40 -1.05 5.78
CA ARG A 11 -1.50 -2.50 6.00
C ARG A 11 -1.23 -3.27 4.71
N ALA A 12 -1.90 -2.90 3.62
CA ALA A 12 -1.73 -3.51 2.30
C ALA A 12 -0.26 -3.44 1.84
N ARG A 13 0.39 -2.28 2.04
CA ARG A 13 1.81 -2.09 1.71
C ARG A 13 2.74 -2.94 2.56
N LEU A 14 2.48 -3.08 3.86
CA LEU A 14 3.28 -3.93 4.75
C LEU A 14 3.19 -5.40 4.37
N ILE A 15 2.01 -5.87 3.99
CA ILE A 15 1.82 -7.23 3.49
C ILE A 15 2.62 -7.39 2.19
N TYR A 16 2.42 -6.52 1.21
CA TYR A 16 3.14 -6.58 -0.06
C TYR A 16 4.67 -6.51 0.11
N ALA A 17 5.17 -5.69 1.03
CA ALA A 17 6.60 -5.56 1.34
C ALA A 17 7.24 -6.84 1.93
N ARG A 18 6.44 -7.80 2.43
CA ARG A 18 6.93 -9.12 2.86
C ARG A 18 7.21 -10.06 1.69
N GLY A 19 6.95 -9.63 0.45
CA GLY A 19 7.19 -10.41 -0.77
C GLY A 19 5.95 -11.12 -1.33
N TYR A 20 4.78 -10.89 -0.73
CA TYR A 20 3.52 -11.42 -1.25
C TYR A 20 3.11 -10.74 -2.55
N THR A 21 2.48 -11.51 -3.44
CA THR A 21 1.86 -10.98 -4.65
C THR A 21 0.67 -10.07 -4.32
N GLN A 22 0.21 -9.31 -5.33
CA GLN A 22 -1.02 -8.50 -5.16
C GLN A 22 -2.25 -9.36 -4.86
N GLN A 23 -2.30 -10.58 -5.41
CA GLN A 23 -3.40 -11.51 -5.15
C GLN A 23 -3.39 -11.98 -3.70
N GLU A 24 -2.24 -12.39 -3.18
CA GLU A 24 -2.09 -12.81 -1.78
C GLU A 24 -2.32 -11.65 -0.82
N THR A 25 -1.84 -10.45 -1.16
CA THR A 25 -2.10 -9.23 -0.38
C THR A 25 -3.60 -8.95 -0.26
N ARG A 26 -4.34 -9.10 -1.36
CA ARG A 26 -5.80 -8.96 -1.36
C ARG A 26 -6.48 -10.03 -0.51
N GLN A 27 -5.97 -11.24 -0.55
CA GLN A 27 -6.52 -12.37 0.21
C GLN A 27 -6.33 -12.17 1.71
N HIS A 28 -5.14 -11.73 2.14
CA HIS A 28 -4.88 -11.34 3.52
C HIS A 28 -5.78 -10.21 4.01
N LEU A 29 -6.07 -9.21 3.18
CA LEU A 29 -7.03 -8.15 3.53
C LEU A 29 -8.46 -8.70 3.65
N ALA A 30 -8.85 -9.60 2.75
CA ALA A 30 -10.17 -10.24 2.80
C ALA A 30 -10.34 -11.13 4.05
N ASP A 31 -9.28 -11.83 4.48
CA ASP A 31 -9.28 -12.60 5.73
C ASP A 31 -9.47 -11.70 6.97
N GLU A 32 -9.04 -10.43 6.89
CA GLU A 32 -9.28 -9.39 7.90
C GLU A 32 -10.65 -8.69 7.74
N GLY A 33 -11.48 -9.12 6.77
CA GLY A 33 -12.80 -8.53 6.48
C GLY A 33 -12.75 -7.27 5.63
N ILE A 34 -11.61 -6.99 4.97
CA ILE A 34 -11.39 -5.81 4.14
C ILE A 34 -11.41 -6.22 2.67
N GLU A 35 -12.57 -6.03 2.03
CA GLU A 35 -12.70 -6.26 0.59
C GLU A 35 -12.17 -5.07 -0.21
N VAL A 36 -11.23 -5.35 -1.12
CA VAL A 36 -10.58 -4.34 -1.96
C VAL A 36 -10.55 -4.83 -3.39
N ASP A 37 -10.97 -3.96 -4.31
CA ASP A 37 -10.87 -4.22 -5.74
C ASP A 37 -9.40 -4.23 -6.21
N ARG A 38 -9.12 -4.99 -7.28
CA ARG A 38 -7.78 -5.12 -7.86
C ARG A 38 -7.19 -3.77 -8.26
N TYR A 39 -7.96 -2.89 -8.90
CA TYR A 39 -7.46 -1.59 -9.37
C TYR A 39 -7.15 -0.66 -8.20
N THR A 40 -7.98 -0.70 -7.15
CA THR A 40 -7.75 0.05 -5.91
C THR A 40 -6.48 -0.41 -5.21
N LEU A 41 -6.30 -1.73 -5.05
CA LEU A 41 -5.10 -2.29 -4.45
C LEU A 41 -3.86 -1.98 -5.28
N SER A 42 -3.93 -2.15 -6.62
CA SER A 42 -2.83 -1.74 -7.50
C SER A 42 -2.49 -0.26 -7.27
N GLY A 43 -3.47 0.64 -7.22
CA GLY A 43 -3.24 2.07 -6.95
C GLY A 43 -2.53 2.34 -5.61
N TRP A 44 -2.86 1.59 -4.56
CA TRP A 44 -2.20 1.69 -3.25
C TRP A 44 -0.73 1.25 -3.29
N LEU A 45 -0.43 0.24 -4.11
CA LEU A 45 0.89 -0.34 -4.28
C LEU A 45 1.74 0.42 -5.33
N HIS A 46 1.12 1.12 -6.29
CA HIS A 46 1.81 1.76 -7.43
C HIS A 46 2.16 3.25 -7.25
N TRP A 47 1.98 3.87 -6.09
CA TRP A 47 2.16 5.32 -5.92
C TRP A 47 3.59 5.78 -5.65
N HIS A 48 4.58 5.28 -6.40
CA HIS A 48 5.97 5.80 -6.41
C HIS A 48 6.83 5.44 -5.17
N SER A 49 7.85 4.61 -5.42
CA SER A 49 9.12 4.43 -4.69
C SER A 49 9.27 5.04 -3.27
N ARG A 50 9.43 4.19 -2.24
CA ARG A 50 10.18 4.43 -0.98
C ARG A 50 9.88 5.65 -0.11
N VAL A 51 8.75 6.32 -0.25
CA VAL A 51 8.47 7.48 0.61
C VAL A 51 7.04 7.42 1.14
N ASP A 52 6.86 7.68 2.43
CA ASP A 52 5.56 7.81 3.09
C ASP A 52 4.81 6.55 3.57
N ALA A 53 5.52 5.69 4.33
CA ALA A 53 4.99 5.32 5.66
C ALA A 53 5.41 6.35 6.75
N GLY A 54 6.21 7.34 6.38
CA GLY A 54 6.50 8.61 7.06
C GLY A 54 7.12 9.60 6.05
N GLY A 55 6.79 10.88 6.17
CA GLY A 55 7.04 12.00 5.23
C GLY A 55 8.29 11.96 4.35
N ALA A 56 8.09 12.21 3.06
CA ALA A 56 8.94 12.88 2.07
C ALA A 56 10.48 12.84 2.28
N LEU A 57 11.15 11.76 1.88
CA LEU A 57 12.56 11.84 1.45
C LEU A 57 12.59 12.41 0.02
N ARG A 58 12.72 13.74 -0.07
CA ARG A 58 13.34 14.34 -1.25
C ARG A 58 14.81 13.94 -1.22
N GLU A 59 15.22 13.06 -2.12
CA GLU A 59 16.63 12.95 -2.52
C GLU A 59 17.02 14.26 -3.19
N GLY A 60 17.45 15.22 -2.38
CA GLY A 60 18.27 16.32 -2.84
C GLY A 60 19.69 15.81 -2.97
N VAL A 61 20.13 15.60 -4.21
CA VAL A 61 21.51 15.88 -4.61
C VAL A 61 21.93 17.18 -3.93
N ALA A 62 22.92 17.10 -3.04
CA ALA A 62 23.63 18.26 -2.51
C ALA A 62 25.06 17.85 -2.09
N ALA A 63 26.02 18.49 -2.78
CA ALA A 63 27.47 18.57 -2.57
C ALA A 63 28.32 17.34 -2.93
#